data_AF-A0A506V658-F1
#
_entry.id   AF-A0A506V658-F1
#
_cell.length_a   1.000
_cell.length_b   1.000
_cell.length_c   1.000
_cell.angle_alpha   90.00
_cell.angle_beta   90.00
_cell.angle_gamma   90.00
#
_symmetry.space_group_name_H-M   'P 1'
#
loop_
_entity.id
_entity.type
_entity.pdbx_description
1 polymer ?
#
loop_
_entity_poly.entity_id
_entity_poly.type
_entity_poly.pdbx_seq_one_letter_code
_entity_poly.pdbx_strand_id
1 'polypeptide(L)'
;MRKSRYTEEQITNAIKASECGVKVKDICEDLGISEATFYSWKKKYAGLSSEEGRRIKELEEKVQALSRELQTLTSDKAMLQSVVKNFFTTNDKRQAVNYLQDTFEIGTRRSCRLLDISRSVYHYPSSQCDNQ
;
A
#
# COMPACT_ATOMS: atom_id res chain seq x y z
N MET A 1 -5.20 -24.75 -21.93
CA MET A 1 -4.82 -25.72 -20.87
C MET A 1 -6.09 -26.36 -20.31
N ARG A 2 -6.12 -27.69 -20.14
CA ARG A 2 -7.21 -28.34 -19.40
C ARG A 2 -7.20 -27.80 -17.97
N LYS A 3 -8.35 -27.36 -17.45
CA LYS A 3 -8.49 -26.98 -16.05
C LYS A 3 -8.15 -28.20 -15.20
N SER A 4 -7.18 -28.06 -14.30
CA SER A 4 -6.90 -29.08 -13.29
C SER A 4 -8.16 -29.37 -12.51
N ARG A 5 -8.45 -30.65 -12.24
CA ARG A 5 -9.57 -31.08 -11.39
C ARG A 5 -9.39 -30.62 -9.94
N TYR A 6 -8.17 -30.33 -9.53
CA TYR A 6 -7.78 -29.92 -8.18
C TYR A 6 -7.26 -28.48 -8.17
N THR A 7 -7.65 -27.72 -7.14
CA THR A 7 -7.16 -26.36 -6.89
C THR A 7 -5.74 -26.37 -6.32
N GLU A 8 -4.99 -25.28 -6.50
CA GLU A 8 -3.63 -25.17 -5.94
C GLU A 8 -3.64 -25.23 -4.41
N GLU A 9 -4.66 -24.68 -3.75
CA GLU A 9 -4.84 -24.80 -2.29
C GLU A 9 -5.02 -26.26 -1.84
N GLN A 10 -5.83 -27.05 -2.56
CA GLN A 10 -5.99 -28.48 -2.25
C GLN A 10 -4.68 -29.26 -2.41
N ILE A 11 -3.90 -28.95 -3.45
CA ILE A 11 -2.61 -29.60 -3.71
C ILE A 11 -1.59 -29.24 -2.62
N THR A 12 -1.50 -27.96 -2.24
CA THR A 12 -0.57 -27.51 -1.19
C THR A 12 -0.95 -28.02 0.20
N ASN A 13 -2.24 -28.10 0.53
CA ASN A 13 -2.71 -28.67 1.79
C ASN A 13 -2.39 -30.17 1.90
N ALA A 14 -2.53 -30.93 0.80
CA ALA A 14 -2.15 -32.34 0.76
C ALA A 14 -0.64 -32.54 1.00
N ILE A 15 0.20 -31.68 0.42
CA ILE A 15 1.66 -31.73 0.63
C ILE A 15 2.00 -31.40 2.09
N LYS A 16 1.41 -30.35 2.67
CA LYS A 16 1.58 -29.98 4.09
C LYS A 16 1.16 -31.09 5.05
N ALA A 17 0.04 -31.76 4.78
CA ALA A 17 -0.41 -32.91 5.60
C ALA A 17 0.65 -34.02 5.64
N SER A 18 1.31 -34.30 4.52
CA SER A 18 2.42 -35.27 4.47
C SER A 18 3.66 -34.82 5.24
N GLU A 19 3.95 -33.50 5.25
CA GLU A 19 5.09 -32.93 5.98
C GLU A 19 4.83 -32.91 7.50
N CYS A 20 3.57 -32.79 7.92
CA CYS A 20 3.12 -32.94 9.30
C CYS A 20 3.05 -34.41 9.78
N GLY A 21 3.39 -35.39 8.93
CA GLY A 21 3.49 -36.80 9.31
C GLY A 21 2.29 -37.68 8.97
N VAL A 22 1.29 -37.17 8.25
CA VAL A 22 0.20 -38.01 7.73
C VAL A 22 0.73 -38.94 6.63
N LYS A 23 0.30 -40.20 6.62
CA LYS A 23 0.76 -41.17 5.62
C LYS A 23 0.25 -40.77 4.24
N VAL A 24 1.12 -40.88 3.24
CA VAL A 24 0.80 -40.56 1.84
C VAL A 24 -0.36 -41.41 1.30
N LYS A 25 -0.49 -42.65 1.78
CA LYS A 25 -1.60 -43.55 1.40
C LYS A 25 -2.96 -42.99 1.80
N ASP A 26 -3.09 -42.58 3.06
CA ASP A 26 -4.32 -42.01 3.60
C ASP A 26 -4.72 -40.73 2.83
N ILE A 27 -3.74 -39.87 2.51
CA ILE A 27 -3.94 -38.67 1.68
C ILE A 27 -4.40 -39.01 0.25
N CYS A 28 -3.85 -40.07 -0.33
CA CYS A 28 -4.22 -40.53 -1.67
C CYS A 28 -5.63 -41.11 -1.71
N GLU A 29 -6.04 -41.83 -0.67
CA GLU A 29 -7.39 -42.37 -0.50
C GLU A 29 -8.42 -41.25 -0.32
N ASP A 30 -8.15 -40.28 0.55
CA ASP A 30 -9.04 -39.14 0.82
C ASP A 30 -9.28 -38.26 -0.42
N LEU A 31 -8.23 -38.03 -1.22
CA LEU A 31 -8.30 -37.17 -2.41
C LEU A 31 -8.64 -37.93 -3.71
N GLY A 32 -8.68 -39.27 -3.64
CA GLY A 32 -8.91 -40.15 -4.78
C GLY A 32 -7.82 -40.03 -5.86
N ILE A 33 -6.56 -39.90 -5.45
CA ILE A 33 -5.40 -39.75 -6.34
C ILE A 33 -4.43 -40.92 -6.20
N SER A 34 -3.55 -41.12 -7.19
CA SER A 34 -2.45 -42.08 -7.08
C SER A 34 -1.23 -41.47 -6.39
N GLU A 35 -0.42 -42.31 -5.74
CA GLU A 35 0.86 -41.89 -5.12
C GLU A 35 1.78 -41.19 -6.14
N ALA A 36 1.80 -41.66 -7.39
CA ALA A 36 2.58 -41.04 -8.46
C ALA A 36 2.16 -39.59 -8.76
N THR A 37 0.85 -39.30 -8.66
CA THR A 37 0.30 -37.95 -8.81
C THR A 37 0.71 -37.08 -7.64
N PHE A 38 0.64 -37.61 -6.42
CA PHE A 38 1.07 -36.94 -5.20
C PHE A 38 2.57 -36.55 -5.26
N TYR A 39 3.47 -37.46 -5.64
CA TYR A 39 4.90 -37.13 -5.76
C TYR A 39 5.19 -36.14 -6.89
N SER A 40 4.41 -36.17 -7.97
CA SER A 40 4.49 -35.16 -9.04
C SER A 40 4.08 -33.77 -8.55
N TRP A 41 3.06 -33.69 -7.70
CA TRP A 41 2.68 -32.45 -7.03
C TRP A 41 3.74 -31.99 -6.04
N LYS A 42 4.25 -32.89 -5.19
CA LYS A 42 5.32 -32.57 -4.24
C LYS A 42 6.54 -31.99 -4.95
N LYS A 43 6.97 -32.56 -6.08
CA LYS A 43 8.09 -32.02 -6.88
C LYS A 43 7.82 -30.60 -7.41
N LYS A 44 6.59 -30.27 -7.78
CA LYS A 44 6.21 -28.97 -8.35
C LYS A 44 5.93 -27.90 -7.30
N TYR A 45 5.31 -28.27 -6.18
CA TYR A 45 4.72 -27.33 -5.22
C TYR A 45 5.38 -27.30 -3.83
N ALA A 46 6.26 -28.25 -3.50
CA ALA A 46 6.92 -28.26 -2.18
C ALA A 46 7.85 -27.05 -1.95
N GLY A 47 8.52 -26.55 -2.99
CA GLY A 47 9.33 -25.32 -2.89
C GLY A 47 8.49 -24.04 -2.85
N LEU A 48 7.42 -24.02 -3.65
CA LEU A 48 6.52 -22.87 -3.78
C LEU A 48 5.82 -22.53 -2.45
N SER A 49 5.40 -23.52 -1.67
CA SER A 49 4.73 -23.26 -0.38
C SER A 49 5.65 -22.60 0.66
N SER A 50 6.97 -22.83 0.59
CA SER A 50 7.93 -22.25 1.53
C SER A 50 8.39 -20.86 1.07
N GLU A 51 8.63 -20.68 -0.22
CA GLU A 51 9.01 -19.39 -0.81
C GLU A 51 7.86 -18.38 -0.78
N GLU A 52 6.64 -18.80 -1.12
CA GLU A 52 5.45 -17.94 -1.05
C GLU A 52 5.16 -17.52 0.40
N GLY A 53 5.29 -18.45 1.36
CA GLY A 53 5.13 -18.14 2.78
C GLY A 53 6.18 -17.15 3.31
N ARG A 54 7.42 -17.23 2.84
CA ARG A 54 8.47 -16.24 3.17
C ARG A 54 8.17 -14.89 2.53
N ARG A 55 7.79 -14.87 1.26
CA ARG A 55 7.43 -13.66 0.54
C ARG A 55 6.25 -12.93 1.18
N ILE A 56 5.24 -13.66 1.62
CA ILE A 56 4.09 -13.09 2.35
C ILE A 56 4.56 -12.41 3.63
N LYS A 57 5.37 -13.08 4.46
CA LYS A 57 5.91 -12.49 5.70
C LYS A 57 6.75 -11.25 5.44
N GLU A 58 7.64 -11.29 4.44
CA GLU A 58 8.43 -10.11 4.05
C GLU A 58 7.56 -8.94 3.59
N LEU A 59 6.49 -9.22 2.85
CA LEU A 59 5.53 -8.19 2.43
C LEU A 59 4.74 -7.64 3.62
N GLU A 60 4.30 -8.49 4.54
CA GLU A 60 3.61 -8.07 5.78
C GLU A 60 4.51 -7.17 6.64
N GLU A 61 5.78 -7.54 6.83
CA GLU A 61 6.76 -6.74 7.56
C GLU A 61 6.99 -5.38 6.89
N LYS A 62 7.12 -5.35 5.55
CA LYS A 62 7.24 -4.10 4.79
C LYS A 62 6.00 -3.23 4.92
N VAL A 63 4.80 -3.80 4.83
CA VAL A 63 3.55 -3.06 5.00
C VAL A 63 3.47 -2.47 6.39
N GLN A 64 3.83 -3.22 7.43
CA GLN A 64 3.85 -2.70 8.80
C GLN A 64 4.88 -1.58 8.99
N ALA A 65 6.09 -1.74 8.44
CA ALA A 65 7.13 -0.72 8.51
C ALA A 65 6.69 0.57 7.81
N LEU A 66 6.19 0.47 6.58
CA LEU A 66 5.68 1.62 5.82
C LEU A 66 4.48 2.28 6.52
N SER A 67 3.59 1.49 7.11
CA SER A 67 2.44 2.04 7.84
C SER A 67 2.88 2.87 9.05
N ARG A 68 3.92 2.44 9.78
CA ARG A 68 4.46 3.21 10.91
C ARG A 68 5.07 4.52 10.46
N GLU A 69 5.87 4.49 9.39
CA GLU A 69 6.48 5.70 8.83
C GLU A 69 5.42 6.68 8.31
N LEU A 70 4.40 6.17 7.59
CA LEU A 70 3.28 6.98 7.12
C LEU A 70 2.50 7.60 8.28
N GLN A 71 2.32 6.89 9.39
CA GLN A 71 1.66 7.44 10.58
C GLN A 71 2.44 8.63 11.15
N THR A 72 3.77 8.52 11.26
CA THR A 72 4.62 9.63 11.69
C THR A 72 4.51 10.82 10.74
N LEU A 73 4.69 10.60 9.43
CA LEU A 73 4.61 11.68 8.44
C LEU A 73 3.24 12.35 8.37
N THR A 74 2.16 11.59 8.55
CA THR A 74 0.80 12.14 8.57
C THR A 74 0.53 12.95 9.83
N SER A 75 1.05 12.52 10.99
CA SER A 75 1.02 13.29 12.23
C SER A 75 1.79 14.61 12.09
N ASP A 76 3.03 14.56 11.58
CA ASP A 76 3.87 15.73 11.36
C ASP A 76 3.23 16.73 10.40
N LYS A 77 2.66 16.23 9.29
CA LYS A 77 1.88 17.05 8.36
C LYS A 77 0.72 17.75 9.06
N ALA A 78 -0.03 17.06 9.92
CA ALA A 78 -1.16 17.65 10.63
C ALA A 78 -0.69 18.76 11.59
N MET A 79 0.42 18.54 12.30
CA MET A 79 1.03 19.56 13.16
C MET A 79 1.47 20.78 12.34
N LEU A 80 2.15 20.60 11.21
CA LEU A 80 2.55 21.70 10.33
C LEU A 80 1.34 22.45 9.75
N GLN A 81 0.28 21.74 9.36
CA GLN A 81 -0.95 22.38 8.90
C GLN A 81 -1.61 23.23 9.99
N SER A 82 -1.55 22.80 11.25
CA SER A 82 -2.05 23.61 12.38
C SER A 82 -1.26 24.92 12.55
N VAL A 83 0.06 24.87 12.34
CA VAL A 83 0.92 26.06 12.38
C VAL A 83 0.55 27.01 11.24
N VAL A 84 0.42 26.50 10.00
CA VAL A 84 0.00 27.31 8.84
C VAL A 84 -1.36 27.96 9.07
N LYS A 85 -2.28 27.26 9.73
CA LYS A 85 -3.61 27.79 10.04
C LYS A 85 -3.57 28.94 11.05
N ASN A 86 -2.76 28.81 12.11
CA ASN A 86 -2.78 29.73 13.25
C ASN A 86 -1.84 30.93 13.12
N PHE A 87 -0.72 30.78 12.38
CA PHE A 87 0.34 31.79 12.35
C PHE A 87 0.45 32.57 11.03
N PHE A 88 -0.06 32.06 9.91
CA PHE A 88 0.11 32.69 8.60
C PHE A 88 -1.14 33.48 8.19
N THR A 89 -0.92 34.71 7.71
CA THR A 89 -2.00 35.53 7.14
C THR A 89 -2.44 35.01 5.77
N THR A 90 -3.57 35.50 5.29
CA THR A 90 -4.08 35.12 3.95
C THR A 90 -3.12 35.53 2.84
N ASN A 91 -2.37 36.63 3.00
CA ASN A 91 -1.40 37.09 2.00
C ASN A 91 -0.15 36.20 2.01
N ASP A 92 0.38 35.85 3.19
CA ASP A 92 1.53 34.94 3.32
C ASP A 92 1.24 33.58 2.66
N LYS A 93 0.02 33.06 2.86
CA LYS A 93 -0.44 31.82 2.21
C LYS A 93 -0.47 31.96 0.68
N ARG A 94 -0.87 33.11 0.12
CA ARG A 94 -0.84 33.33 -1.34
C ARG A 94 0.59 33.36 -1.88
N GLN A 95 1.50 34.05 -1.20
CA GLN A 95 2.92 34.08 -1.59
C GLN A 95 3.53 32.68 -1.55
N ALA A 96 3.25 31.91 -0.50
CA ALA A 96 3.71 30.54 -0.39
C ALA A 96 3.07 29.62 -1.44
N VAL A 97 1.81 29.85 -1.87
CA VAL A 97 1.22 29.15 -3.02
C VAL A 97 2.01 29.44 -4.30
N ASN A 98 2.41 30.69 -4.55
CA ASN A 98 3.21 31.04 -5.73
C ASN A 98 4.58 30.34 -5.69
N TYR A 99 5.27 30.43 -4.55
CA TYR A 99 6.54 29.72 -4.34
C TYR A 99 6.43 28.22 -4.61
N LEU A 100 5.35 27.58 -4.15
CA LEU A 100 5.12 26.15 -4.39
C LEU A 100 4.91 25.84 -5.87
N GLN A 101 4.18 26.69 -6.60
CA GLN A 101 3.96 26.52 -8.04
C GLN A 101 5.28 26.69 -8.82
N ASP A 102 6.07 27.70 -8.47
CA ASP A 102 7.32 28.01 -9.18
C ASP A 102 8.43 26.99 -8.87
N THR A 103 8.52 26.51 -7.62
CA THR A 103 9.61 25.62 -7.17
C THR A 103 9.35 24.16 -7.47
N PHE A 104 8.10 23.69 -7.31
CA PHE A 104 7.74 22.28 -7.42
C PHE A 104 6.86 21.97 -8.63
N GLU A 105 6.59 22.97 -9.48
CA GLU A 105 5.77 22.86 -10.70
C GLU A 105 4.38 22.24 -10.44
N ILE A 106 3.85 22.41 -9.22
CA ILE A 106 2.54 21.86 -8.85
C ILE A 106 1.43 22.80 -9.28
N GLY A 107 0.36 22.25 -9.85
CA GLY A 107 -0.80 23.06 -10.25
C GLY A 107 -1.52 23.74 -9.08
N THR A 108 -2.21 24.85 -9.37
CA THR A 108 -2.92 25.72 -8.41
C THR A 108 -3.85 24.96 -7.47
N ARG A 109 -4.53 23.91 -7.96
CA ARG A 109 -5.42 23.09 -7.12
C ARG A 109 -4.66 22.37 -6.00
N ARG A 110 -3.47 21.85 -6.28
CA ARG A 110 -2.66 21.11 -5.31
C ARG A 110 -2.00 22.06 -4.31
N SER A 111 -1.42 23.16 -4.78
CA SER A 111 -0.78 24.17 -3.93
C SER A 111 -1.76 24.85 -2.99
N CYS A 112 -2.93 25.29 -3.47
CA CYS A 112 -3.97 25.87 -2.62
C CYS A 112 -4.47 24.88 -1.55
N ARG A 113 -4.59 23.59 -1.87
CA ARG A 113 -4.99 22.55 -0.90
C ARG A 113 -3.93 22.30 0.16
N LEU A 114 -2.64 22.44 -0.17
CA LEU A 114 -1.56 22.23 0.80
C LEU A 114 -1.53 23.34 1.87
N LEU A 115 -1.78 24.58 1.48
CA LEU A 115 -1.77 25.74 2.39
C LEU A 115 -3.13 26.10 2.99
N ASP A 116 -4.14 25.24 2.79
CA ASP A 116 -5.50 25.42 3.29
C ASP A 116 -6.11 26.79 2.91
N ILE A 117 -5.98 27.15 1.64
CA ILE A 117 -6.60 28.36 1.05
C ILE A 117 -7.53 27.96 -0.08
N SER A 118 -8.70 28.61 -0.17
CA SER A 118 -9.61 28.38 -1.29
C SER A 118 -9.06 29.03 -2.56
N ARG A 119 -9.33 28.42 -3.72
CA ARG A 119 -8.92 28.95 -5.02
C ARG A 119 -9.56 30.32 -5.31
N SER A 120 -10.78 30.55 -4.84
CA SER A 120 -11.44 31.85 -4.96
C SER A 120 -10.68 32.92 -4.19
N VAL A 121 -10.27 32.63 -2.96
CA VAL A 121 -9.45 33.56 -2.17
C VAL A 121 -8.08 33.74 -2.79
N TYR A 122 -7.47 32.70 -3.38
CA TYR A 122 -6.19 32.86 -4.07
C TYR A 122 -6.29 33.79 -5.29
N HIS A 123 -7.33 33.65 -6.11
CA HIS A 123 -7.55 34.48 -7.30
C HIS A 123 -8.25 35.82 -7.01
N TYR A 124 -8.71 36.05 -5.78
CA TYR A 124 -9.40 37.29 -5.45
C TYR A 124 -8.44 38.47 -5.60
N PRO A 125 -8.72 39.42 -6.50
CA PRO A 125 -7.88 40.59 -6.69
C PRO A 125 -7.88 41.35 -5.37
N SER A 126 -6.71 41.48 -4.74
CA SER A 126 -6.58 42.39 -3.61
C SER A 126 -6.89 43.77 -4.17
N SER A 127 -8.01 44.37 -3.76
CA SER A 127 -8.23 45.79 -3.96
C SER A 127 -7.03 46.48 -3.34
N GLN A 128 -6.10 46.96 -4.17
CA GLN A 128 -5.12 47.93 -3.73
C GLN A 128 -5.97 49.09 -3.21
N CYS A 129 -5.98 49.31 -1.90
CA CYS A 129 -6.22 50.66 -1.43
C CYS A 129 -5.02 51.45 -1.95
N ASP A 130 -5.18 52.03 -3.15
CA ASP A 130 -4.41 53.18 -3.60
C ASP A 130 -4.62 54.26 -2.52
N ASN A 131 -3.74 54.26 -1.53
CA ASN A 131 -3.58 55.38 -0.64
C ASN A 131 -2.77 56.43 -1.41
N GLN A 132 -3.52 57.42 -1.85
CA GLN A 132 -3.08 58.75 -2.26
C GLN A 132 -2.31 59.46 -1.14
#